data_AF-A0AA40E9C4-F1
#
_entry.id   AF-A0AA40E9C4-F1
#
_cell.length_a   1.000
_cell.length_b   1.000
_cell.length_c   1.000
_cell.angle_alpha   90.00
_cell.angle_beta   90.00
_cell.angle_gamma   90.00
#
_symmetry.space_group_name_H-M   'P 1'
#
loop_
_entity.id
_entity.type
_entity.pdbx_description
1 polymer ?
#
loop_
_entity_poly.entity_id
_entity_poly.type
_entity_poly.pdbx_seq_one_letter_code
_entity_poly.pdbx_strand_id
1 'polypeptide(L)'
;LCVQKRDDLLDQDTGLQILVAACEHVMSIECPEYRRRKQTKNRDSHSAQPLPANTEDDAAQWHRFWGVASDGSRRLSALREVVRCWGRDVVQHYQWASKGEKYWNQLRTTARRVPVWEEAVVGLNWSMLLRSKHVRRQPVKALVNPIEQTDLDSLRAWSREDSF
;
A
#
# COMPACT_ATOMS: atom_id res chain seq x y z
N LEU A 1 10.83 0.39 -12.11
CA LEU A 1 12.09 -0.16 -11.55
C LEU A 1 11.87 -0.92 -10.25
N CYS A 2 11.39 -0.31 -9.15
CA CYS A 2 11.21 -1.04 -7.88
C CYS A 2 10.14 -2.15 -7.91
N VAL A 3 9.01 -1.92 -8.59
CA VAL A 3 7.94 -2.93 -8.75
C VAL A 3 8.46 -4.13 -9.55
N GLN A 4 9.07 -3.86 -10.70
CA GLN A 4 9.68 -4.90 -11.54
C GLN A 4 10.73 -5.71 -10.79
N LYS A 5 11.65 -5.06 -10.06
CA LYS A 5 12.66 -5.77 -9.28
C LYS A 5 12.10 -6.60 -8.14
N ARG A 6 11.01 -6.15 -7.50
CA ARG A 6 10.30 -6.96 -6.51
C ARG A 6 9.69 -8.19 -7.16
N ASP A 7 9.00 -8.01 -8.28
CA ASP A 7 8.32 -9.11 -8.98
C ASP A 7 9.36 -10.12 -9.51
N ASP A 8 10.49 -9.65 -10.05
CA ASP A 8 11.64 -10.50 -10.47
C ASP A 8 12.19 -11.34 -9.30
N LEU A 9 12.30 -10.76 -8.09
CA LEU A 9 12.79 -11.46 -6.90
C LEU A 9 11.79 -12.50 -6.39
N LEU A 10 10.49 -12.19 -6.45
CA LEU A 10 9.42 -13.12 -6.06
C LEU A 10 9.36 -14.33 -7.02
N ASP A 11 9.53 -14.09 -8.31
CA ASP A 11 9.59 -15.17 -9.31
C ASP A 11 10.83 -16.06 -9.10
N GLN A 12 11.98 -15.47 -8.78
CA GLN A 12 13.20 -16.23 -8.45
C GLN A 12 13.03 -17.07 -7.19
N ASP A 13 12.45 -16.52 -6.12
CA ASP A 13 12.18 -17.25 -4.88
C ASP A 13 11.23 -18.43 -5.12
N THR A 14 10.14 -18.18 -5.86
CA THR A 14 9.18 -19.23 -6.24
C THR A 14 9.86 -20.35 -7.03
N GLY A 15 10.74 -20.01 -7.97
CA GLY A 15 11.51 -20.99 -8.73
C GLY A 15 12.44 -21.85 -7.86
N LEU A 16 13.12 -21.24 -6.89
CA LEU A 16 13.98 -21.95 -5.94
C LEU A 16 13.18 -22.90 -5.04
N GLN A 17 12.02 -22.46 -4.54
CA GLN A 17 11.15 -23.31 -3.72
C GLN A 17 10.66 -24.54 -4.48
N ILE A 18 10.26 -24.36 -5.74
CA ILE A 18 9.85 -25.48 -6.60
C ILE A 18 11.02 -26.46 -6.81
N LEU A 19 12.22 -25.95 -7.06
CA LEU A 19 13.41 -26.79 -7.23
C LEU A 19 13.75 -27.57 -5.95
N VAL A 20 13.72 -26.92 -4.80
CA VAL A 20 13.95 -27.58 -3.50
C VAL A 20 12.90 -28.66 -3.26
N ALA A 21 11.62 -28.39 -3.53
CA ALA A 21 10.55 -29.37 -3.39
C ALA A 21 10.73 -30.57 -4.33
N ALA A 22 11.15 -30.33 -5.57
CA ALA A 22 11.44 -31.38 -6.54
C ALA A 22 12.64 -32.24 -6.11
N CYS A 23 13.74 -31.60 -5.69
CA CYS A 23 14.90 -32.30 -5.13
C CYS A 23 14.52 -33.12 -3.90
N GLU A 24 13.72 -32.56 -3.00
CA GLU A 24 13.25 -33.24 -1.79
C GLU A 24 12.40 -34.48 -2.11
N HIS A 25 11.53 -34.36 -3.12
CA HIS A 25 10.70 -35.46 -3.61
C HIS A 25 11.56 -36.59 -4.17
N VAL A 26 12.48 -36.27 -5.10
CA VAL A 26 13.40 -37.25 -5.70
C VAL A 26 14.27 -37.90 -4.63
N MET A 27 14.87 -37.11 -3.73
CA MET A 27 15.71 -37.65 -2.65
C MET A 27 14.92 -38.54 -1.69
N SER A 28 13.66 -38.24 -1.42
CA SER A 28 12.80 -39.07 -0.57
C SER A 28 12.43 -40.41 -1.24
N ILE A 29 12.25 -40.43 -2.57
CA ILE A 29 11.89 -41.64 -3.32
C ILE A 29 13.13 -42.49 -3.63
N GLU A 30 14.21 -41.87 -4.09
CA GLU A 30 15.33 -42.59 -4.70
C GLU A 30 16.49 -42.82 -3.72
N CYS A 31 16.55 -42.10 -2.59
CA CYS A 31 17.63 -42.26 -1.60
C CYS A 31 17.12 -42.88 -0.28
N PRO A 32 17.34 -44.21 -0.06
CA PRO A 32 16.93 -44.88 1.16
C PRO A 32 17.62 -44.36 2.43
N GLU A 33 18.85 -43.86 2.32
CA GLU A 33 19.57 -43.27 3.45
C GLU A 33 19.00 -41.91 3.85
N TYR A 34 18.68 -41.08 2.86
CA TYR A 34 18.02 -39.78 3.07
C TYR A 34 16.66 -39.97 3.74
N ARG A 35 15.86 -40.91 3.23
CA ARG A 35 14.56 -41.26 3.81
C ARG A 35 14.68 -41.73 5.26
N ARG A 36 15.65 -42.61 5.55
CA ARG A 36 15.91 -43.10 6.92
C ARG A 36 16.30 -41.96 7.87
N ARG A 37 17.24 -41.09 7.46
CA ARG A 37 17.66 -39.92 8.25
C ARG A 37 16.51 -38.94 8.51
N LYS A 38 15.62 -38.74 7.54
CA LYS A 38 14.44 -37.88 7.68
C LYS A 38 13.41 -38.48 8.63
N GLN A 39 13.21 -39.80 8.58
CA GLN A 39 12.31 -40.52 9.49
C GLN A 39 12.82 -40.57 10.93
N THR A 40 14.14 -40.70 11.17
CA THR A 40 14.71 -40.58 12.52
C THR A 40 14.57 -39.16 13.06
N LYS A 41 14.86 -38.12 12.25
CA LYS A 41 14.59 -36.73 12.65
C LYS A 41 13.11 -36.50 13.03
N ASN A 42 12.17 -37.05 12.27
CA ASN A 42 10.74 -36.93 12.60
C ASN A 42 10.32 -37.77 13.83
N ARG A 43 10.94 -38.94 14.08
CA ARG A 43 10.68 -39.75 15.28
C ARG A 43 11.22 -39.10 16.56
N ASP A 44 12.41 -38.51 16.50
CA ASP A 44 12.98 -37.75 17.62
C ASP A 44 12.17 -36.45 17.86
N SER A 45 11.47 -35.96 16.83
CA SER A 45 10.51 -34.84 16.92
C SER A 45 9.11 -35.24 17.44
N HIS A 46 8.88 -36.50 17.83
CA HIS A 46 7.65 -36.92 18.51
C HIS A 46 7.86 -37.22 20.01
N SER A 47 9.09 -37.10 20.52
CA SER A 47 9.37 -37.06 21.96
C SER A 47 10.07 -35.77 22.42
N ALA A 48 10.46 -34.89 21.49
CA ALA A 48 10.75 -33.51 21.81
C ALA A 48 9.43 -32.75 21.85
N GLN A 49 9.19 -32.01 22.93
CA GLN A 49 8.20 -30.93 22.97
C GLN A 49 8.27 -30.16 21.64
N PRO A 50 7.12 -29.67 21.11
CA PRO A 50 7.16 -28.81 19.94
C PRO A 50 8.19 -27.73 20.22
N LEU A 51 9.24 -27.69 19.39
CA LEU A 51 10.14 -26.54 19.38
C LEU A 51 9.23 -25.32 19.39
N PRO A 52 9.53 -24.28 20.19
CA PRO A 52 8.85 -23.02 19.99
C PRO A 52 9.22 -22.61 18.58
N ALA A 53 8.34 -22.92 17.62
CA ALA A 53 8.07 -21.98 16.58
C ALA A 53 7.97 -20.67 17.33
N ASN A 54 8.71 -19.67 16.90
CA ASN A 54 8.35 -18.32 17.27
C ASN A 54 7.00 -18.06 16.58
N THR A 55 5.94 -18.78 16.95
CA THR A 55 4.60 -18.74 16.38
C THR A 55 4.01 -17.38 16.65
N GLU A 56 4.42 -16.71 17.74
CA GLU A 56 4.11 -15.29 17.94
C GLU A 56 4.86 -14.38 16.97
N ASP A 57 6.14 -14.62 16.67
CA ASP A 57 6.92 -13.76 15.77
C ASP A 57 6.54 -14.00 14.29
N ASP A 58 6.32 -15.25 13.89
CA ASP A 58 5.83 -15.62 12.56
C ASP A 58 4.37 -15.17 12.37
N ALA A 59 3.50 -15.33 13.38
CA ALA A 59 2.15 -14.79 13.30
C ALA A 59 2.15 -13.26 13.33
N ALA A 60 3.01 -12.61 14.11
CA ALA A 60 3.14 -11.16 14.10
C ALA A 60 3.67 -10.64 12.77
N GLN A 61 4.65 -11.32 12.17
CA GLN A 61 5.17 -11.02 10.84
C GLN A 61 4.09 -11.21 9.77
N TRP A 62 3.32 -12.30 9.85
CA TRP A 62 2.18 -12.55 8.96
C TRP A 62 1.07 -11.50 9.12
N HIS A 63 0.71 -11.14 10.35
CA HIS A 63 -0.27 -10.09 10.63
C HIS A 63 0.22 -8.72 10.16
N ARG A 64 1.50 -8.40 10.33
CA ARG A 64 2.12 -7.19 9.82
C ARG A 64 2.09 -7.17 8.28
N PHE A 65 2.47 -8.27 7.64
CA PHE A 65 2.40 -8.41 6.18
C PHE A 65 0.96 -8.24 5.68
N TRP A 66 0.00 -8.95 6.27
CA TRP A 66 -1.41 -8.85 5.93
C TRP A 66 -1.94 -7.43 6.13
N GLY A 67 -1.52 -6.76 7.20
CA GLY A 67 -1.84 -5.36 7.46
C GLY A 67 -1.31 -4.44 6.36
N VAL A 68 -0.05 -4.60 5.94
CA VAL A 68 0.56 -3.82 4.85
C VAL A 68 -0.12 -4.11 3.51
N ALA A 69 -0.41 -5.39 3.20
CA ALA A 69 -1.09 -5.79 1.98
C ALA A 69 -2.53 -5.26 1.92
N SER A 70 -3.27 -5.37 3.02
CA SER A 70 -4.63 -4.84 3.16
C SER A 70 -4.66 -3.32 3.03
N ASP A 71 -3.73 -2.61 3.69
CA ASP A 71 -3.61 -1.16 3.55
C ASP A 71 -3.24 -0.75 2.12
N GLY A 72 -2.31 -1.46 1.49
CA GLY A 72 -1.96 -1.29 0.09
C GLY A 72 -3.16 -1.47 -0.83
N SER A 73 -3.98 -2.50 -0.61
CA SER A 73 -5.21 -2.75 -1.37
C SER A 73 -6.21 -1.61 -1.23
N ARG A 74 -6.48 -1.15 0.01
CA ARG A 74 -7.38 -0.01 0.27
C ARG A 74 -6.87 1.28 -0.38
N ARG A 75 -5.58 1.58 -0.24
CA ARG A 75 -4.91 2.71 -0.88
C ARG A 75 -5.06 2.68 -2.40
N LEU A 76 -4.79 1.53 -3.02
CA LEU A 76 -4.93 1.36 -4.46
C LEU A 76 -6.38 1.56 -4.91
N SER A 77 -7.35 1.06 -4.15
CA SER A 77 -8.78 1.26 -4.47
C SER A 77 -9.18 2.74 -4.46
N ALA A 78 -8.74 3.50 -3.45
CA ALA A 78 -9.04 4.92 -3.33
C ALA A 78 -8.37 5.73 -4.46
N LEU A 79 -7.09 5.45 -4.73
CA LEU A 79 -6.36 6.13 -5.81
C LEU A 79 -6.91 5.79 -7.19
N ARG A 80 -7.35 4.55 -7.45
CA ARG A 80 -8.00 4.19 -8.73
C ARG A 80 -9.22 5.04 -9.01
N GLU A 81 -10.00 5.37 -7.98
CA GLU A 81 -11.14 6.25 -8.17
C GLU A 81 -10.76 7.71 -8.40
N VAL A 82 -9.76 8.22 -7.68
CA VAL A 82 -9.25 9.58 -7.92
C VAL A 82 -8.68 9.69 -9.34
N VAL A 83 -7.95 8.67 -9.81
CA VAL A 83 -7.45 8.60 -11.20
C VAL A 83 -8.60 8.60 -12.20
N ARG A 84 -9.72 7.92 -11.89
CA ARG A 84 -10.90 7.91 -12.77
C ARG A 84 -11.55 9.30 -12.90
N CYS A 85 -11.55 10.09 -11.82
CA CYS A 85 -12.13 11.43 -11.82
C CYS A 85 -11.17 12.48 -12.42
N TRP A 86 -9.94 12.52 -11.92
CA TRP A 86 -9.01 13.63 -12.18
C TRP A 86 -7.81 13.27 -13.05
N GLY A 87 -7.71 12.02 -13.51
CA GLY A 87 -6.60 11.58 -14.34
C GLY A 87 -5.39 11.08 -13.54
N ARG A 88 -4.56 10.30 -14.23
CA ARG A 88 -3.36 9.67 -13.65
C ARG A 88 -2.23 10.67 -13.45
N ASP A 89 -2.05 11.53 -14.43
CA ASP A 89 -1.07 12.60 -14.48
C ASP A 89 -1.20 13.54 -13.28
N VAL A 90 -2.43 13.95 -12.93
CA VAL A 90 -2.70 14.77 -11.74
C VAL A 90 -2.29 14.04 -10.45
N VAL A 91 -2.74 12.79 -10.28
CA VAL A 91 -2.43 11.99 -9.08
C VAL A 91 -0.92 11.79 -8.91
N GLN A 92 -0.20 11.60 -10.02
CA GLN A 92 1.26 11.47 -10.04
C GLN A 92 1.96 12.80 -9.77
N HIS A 93 1.50 13.89 -10.39
CA HIS A 93 2.06 15.22 -10.23
C HIS A 93 2.05 15.64 -8.75
N TYR A 94 0.92 15.47 -8.06
CA TYR A 94 0.81 15.80 -6.63
C TYR A 94 1.27 14.66 -5.69
N GLN A 95 1.85 13.59 -6.24
CA GLN A 95 2.41 12.46 -5.50
C GLN A 95 1.46 11.91 -4.41
N TRP A 96 0.15 11.93 -4.63
CA TRP A 96 -0.82 11.62 -3.58
C TRP A 96 -0.65 10.20 -3.03
N ALA A 97 -0.13 9.26 -3.81
CA ALA A 97 0.16 7.90 -3.37
C ALA A 97 1.09 7.79 -2.13
N SER A 98 1.82 8.86 -1.80
CA SER A 98 2.72 8.95 -0.65
C SER A 98 2.04 9.39 0.67
N LYS A 99 0.78 9.85 0.63
CA LYS A 99 0.08 10.43 1.81
C LYS A 99 -0.39 9.33 2.80
N GLY A 100 -1.20 9.70 3.79
CA GLY A 100 -1.78 8.74 4.74
C GLY A 100 -3.21 8.34 4.37
N GLU A 101 -3.72 7.27 4.98
CA GLU A 101 -5.08 6.74 4.73
C GLU A 101 -6.18 7.79 4.87
N LYS A 102 -6.12 8.59 5.94
CA LYS A 102 -7.08 9.68 6.18
C LYS A 102 -7.14 10.68 5.00
N TYR A 103 -5.99 10.99 4.41
CA TYR A 103 -5.90 11.91 3.28
C TYR A 103 -6.53 11.30 2.03
N TRP A 104 -6.25 10.03 1.70
CA TRP A 104 -6.84 9.39 0.52
C TRP A 104 -8.34 9.19 0.63
N ASN A 105 -8.85 8.87 1.82
CA ASN A 105 -10.30 8.76 2.04
C ASN A 105 -10.99 10.10 1.78
N GLN A 106 -10.39 11.20 2.25
CA GLN A 106 -10.90 12.53 1.96
C GLN A 106 -10.79 12.86 0.47
N LEU A 107 -9.63 12.63 -0.13
CA LEU A 107 -9.34 12.86 -1.55
C LEU A 107 -10.34 12.12 -2.45
N ARG A 108 -10.59 10.84 -2.18
CA ARG A 108 -11.58 9.99 -2.86
C ARG A 108 -12.99 10.59 -2.76
N THR A 109 -13.37 11.02 -1.55
CA THR A 109 -14.69 11.61 -1.30
C THR A 109 -14.87 12.92 -2.05
N THR A 110 -13.85 13.79 -2.02
CA THR A 110 -13.86 15.08 -2.72
C THR A 110 -13.86 14.88 -4.23
N ALA A 111 -13.05 13.96 -4.77
CA ALA A 111 -13.03 13.64 -6.21
C ALA A 111 -14.35 13.08 -6.72
N ARG A 112 -15.10 12.33 -5.90
CA ARG A 112 -16.46 11.90 -6.26
C ARG A 112 -17.45 13.06 -6.33
N ARG A 113 -17.28 14.07 -5.48
CA ARG A 113 -18.19 15.22 -5.38
C ARG A 113 -17.92 16.26 -6.45
N VAL A 114 -16.66 16.52 -6.74
CA VAL A 114 -16.22 17.44 -7.81
C VAL A 114 -15.38 16.63 -8.80
N PRO A 115 -16.01 15.85 -9.69
CA PRO A 115 -15.30 14.90 -10.54
C PRO A 115 -14.52 15.56 -11.68
N VAL A 116 -14.91 16.78 -12.09
CA VAL A 116 -14.21 17.54 -13.13
C VAL A 116 -12.99 18.21 -12.52
N TRP A 117 -11.80 17.90 -13.02
CA TRP A 117 -10.55 18.40 -12.47
C TRP A 117 -10.42 19.91 -12.58
N GLU A 118 -10.84 20.49 -13.72
CA GLU A 118 -10.78 21.93 -13.97
C GLU A 118 -11.58 22.72 -12.92
N GLU A 119 -12.74 22.18 -12.50
CA GLU A 119 -13.54 22.76 -11.42
C GLU A 119 -12.89 22.56 -10.05
N ALA A 120 -12.36 21.36 -9.79
CA ALA A 120 -11.67 21.05 -8.55
C ALA A 120 -10.45 21.97 -8.33
N VAL A 121 -9.70 22.28 -9.39
CA VAL A 121 -8.54 23.18 -9.35
C VAL A 121 -8.94 24.58 -8.89
N VAL A 122 -10.06 25.11 -9.38
CA VAL A 122 -10.54 26.44 -8.98
C VAL A 122 -10.83 26.47 -7.48
N GLY A 123 -11.59 25.50 -6.98
CA GLY A 123 -11.92 25.43 -5.55
C GLY A 123 -10.69 25.16 -4.66
N LEU A 124 -9.75 24.32 -5.10
CA LEU A 124 -8.48 24.07 -4.39
C LEU A 124 -7.61 25.32 -4.32
N ASN A 125 -7.45 26.03 -5.44
CA ASN A 125 -6.67 27.26 -5.50
C ASN A 125 -7.26 28.33 -4.59
N TRP A 126 -8.58 28.48 -4.59
CA TRP A 126 -9.27 29.40 -3.69
C TRP A 126 -9.06 29.04 -2.22
N SER A 127 -9.18 27.75 -1.86
CA SER A 127 -8.94 27.30 -0.49
C SER A 127 -7.49 27.54 -0.04
N MET A 128 -6.51 27.25 -0.91
CA MET A 128 -5.11 27.51 -0.64
C MET A 128 -4.82 29.02 -0.47
N LEU A 129 -5.45 29.88 -1.28
CA LEU A 129 -5.37 31.33 -1.15
C LEU A 129 -5.98 31.83 0.17
N LEU A 130 -7.12 31.28 0.59
CA LEU A 130 -7.69 31.61 1.89
C LEU A 130 -6.76 31.20 3.03
N ARG A 131 -6.18 30.01 2.94
CA ARG A 131 -5.22 29.52 3.93
C ARG A 131 -4.00 30.44 4.01
N SER A 132 -3.46 30.88 2.88
CA SER A 132 -2.27 31.75 2.86
C SER A 132 -2.53 33.14 3.45
N LYS A 133 -3.77 33.64 3.40
CA LYS A 133 -4.16 34.93 3.99
C LYS A 133 -4.29 34.91 5.51
N HIS A 134 -4.45 33.73 6.13
CA HIS A 134 -4.60 33.62 7.57
C HIS A 134 -3.25 33.48 8.26
N VAL A 135 -2.82 34.53 8.99
CA VAL A 135 -1.52 34.65 9.70
C VAL A 135 -1.23 33.48 10.67
N ARG A 136 -2.27 32.76 11.13
CA ARG A 136 -2.16 31.60 12.04
C ARG A 136 -2.25 30.24 11.36
N ARG A 137 -2.51 30.17 10.05
CA ARG A 137 -2.56 28.90 9.29
C ARG A 137 -1.22 28.69 8.59
N GLN A 138 -0.79 27.42 8.50
CA GLN A 138 0.50 27.09 7.91
C GLN A 138 0.64 27.70 6.51
N PRO A 139 1.79 28.33 6.20
CA PRO A 139 2.06 28.87 4.88
C PRO A 139 1.98 27.76 3.83
N VAL A 140 1.57 28.12 2.61
CA VAL A 140 1.58 27.20 1.47
C VAL A 140 3.03 26.76 1.25
N LYS A 141 3.33 25.50 1.54
CA LYS A 141 4.69 24.97 1.45
C LYS A 141 5.08 24.87 -0.02
N ALA A 142 6.32 25.20 -0.34
CA ALA A 142 6.93 24.94 -1.64
C ALA A 142 7.27 23.44 -1.78
N LEU A 143 6.24 22.59 -1.73
CA LEU A 143 6.34 21.15 -1.92
C LEU A 143 5.66 20.80 -3.24
N VAL A 144 6.02 19.63 -3.78
CA VAL A 144 5.36 19.02 -4.95
C VAL A 144 3.84 18.91 -4.74
N ASN A 145 3.40 18.76 -3.49
CA ASN A 145 2.00 18.80 -3.12
C ASN A 145 1.72 19.86 -2.04
N PRO A 146 1.22 21.05 -2.43
CA PRO A 146 0.83 22.10 -1.49
C PRO A 146 -0.58 21.90 -0.89
N ILE A 147 -1.34 20.92 -1.38
CA ILE A 147 -2.73 20.68 -0.98
C ILE A 147 -2.76 19.91 0.35
N GLU A 148 -3.28 20.56 1.39
CA GLU A 148 -3.45 19.94 2.71
C GLU A 148 -4.89 19.41 2.87
N GLN A 149 -5.11 18.59 3.89
CA GLN A 149 -6.41 17.98 4.15
C GLN A 149 -7.54 19.02 4.30
N THR A 150 -7.25 20.17 4.91
CA THR A 150 -8.23 21.26 5.07
C THR A 150 -8.74 21.79 3.74
N ASP A 151 -7.92 21.75 2.70
CA ASP A 151 -8.33 22.26 1.38
C ASP A 151 -9.29 21.30 0.70
N LEU A 152 -9.07 19.98 0.91
CA LEU A 152 -9.99 18.95 0.45
C LEU A 152 -11.33 19.00 1.19
N ASP A 153 -11.31 19.38 2.48
CA ASP A 153 -12.52 19.63 3.27
C ASP A 153 -13.29 20.86 2.77
N SER A 154 -12.58 21.96 2.48
CA SER A 154 -13.18 23.15 1.87
C SER A 154 -13.75 22.85 0.48
N LEU A 155 -13.00 22.15 -0.38
CA LEU A 155 -13.48 21.78 -1.72
C LEU A 155 -14.71 20.86 -1.64
N ARG A 156 -14.79 20.00 -0.63
CA ARG A 156 -15.99 19.17 -0.41
C ARG A 156 -17.22 20.01 -0.06
N ALA A 157 -17.06 21.12 0.65
CA ALA A 157 -18.15 22.03 0.98
C ALA A 157 -18.42 23.08 -0.10
N TRP A 158 -17.50 23.24 -1.05
CA TRP A 158 -17.53 24.29 -2.07
C TRP A 158 -18.67 24.10 -3.07
N SER A 159 -19.33 25.21 -3.41
CA SER A 159 -20.21 25.33 -4.56
C SER A 159 -19.66 26.37 -5.54
N ARG A 160 -19.97 26.20 -6.83
CA ARG A 160 -19.52 27.12 -7.90
C ARG A 160 -20.12 28.53 -7.77
N GLU A 161 -21.15 28.69 -6.95
CA GLU A 161 -21.77 29.99 -6.63
C GLU A 161 -20.97 30.77 -5.57
N ASP A 162 -20.17 30.09 -4.75
CA ASP A 162 -19.33 30.71 -3.71
C ASP A 162 -18.07 31.38 -4.26
N SER A 163 -17.82 31.29 -5.57
CA SER A 163 -16.63 31.84 -6.21
C SER A 163 -16.91 33.19 -6.88
N PHE A 164 -16.90 34.28 -6.11
CA PHE A 164 -16.73 35.66 -6.59
C PHE A 164 -16.01 36.52 -5.56
#